data_AF-A0A9E3MV49-F1
#
_entry.id   AF-A0A9E3MV49-F1
#
_cell.length_a   1.000
_cell.length_b   1.000
_cell.length_c   1.000
_cell.angle_alpha   90.00
_cell.angle_beta   90.00
_cell.angle_gamma   90.00
#
_symmetry.space_group_name_H-M   'P 1'
#
loop_
_entity.id
_entity.type
_entity.pdbx_description
1 polymer ?
#
loop_
_entity_poly.entity_id
_entity_poly.type
_entity_poly.pdbx_seq_one_letter_code
_entity_poly.pdbx_strand_id
1 'polypeptide(L)' 'MTHVEDELTSQPGCWTRAAAEAAGHARALPAAGERVAIVGCGTSYFMAQAVAALREGSGQGETDAFAASEFPHGR' A
#
# COMPACT_ATOMS: atom_id res chain seq x y z
N MET A 1 -4.12 -29.73 -4.78
CA MET A 1 -3.69 -28.34 -4.64
C MET A 1 -4.56 -27.69 -3.58
N THR A 2 -3.95 -26.85 -2.75
CA THR A 2 -4.67 -26.08 -1.72
C THR A 2 -5.10 -24.73 -2.29
N HIS A 3 -6.10 -24.09 -1.67
CA HIS A 3 -6.55 -22.76 -2.09
C HIS A 3 -5.39 -21.74 -2.04
N VAL A 4 -4.52 -21.85 -1.04
CA VAL A 4 -3.34 -20.98 -0.89
C VAL A 4 -2.30 -21.20 -2.00
N GLU A 5 -2.10 -22.45 -2.44
CA GLU A 5 -1.20 -22.74 -3.56
C GLU A 5 -1.69 -22.08 -4.85
N ASP A 6 -3.01 -22.17 -5.12
CA ASP A 6 -3.63 -21.55 -6.30
C ASP A 6 -3.55 -20.02 -6.23
N GLU A 7 -3.81 -19.42 -5.07
CA GLU A 7 -3.63 -17.98 -4.83
C GLU A 7 -2.19 -17.54 -5.12
N LEU A 8 -1.19 -18.27 -4.60
CA LEU A 8 0.23 -17.96 -4.80
C LEU A 8 0.66 -18.09 -6.26
N THR A 9 0.21 -19.13 -6.97
CA THR A 9 0.55 -19.29 -8.40
C THR A 9 -0.11 -18.26 -9.30
N SER A 10 -1.24 -17.67 -8.87
CA SER A 10 -1.93 -16.62 -9.62
C SER A 10 -1.26 -15.24 -9.57
N GLN A 11 -0.30 -15.03 -8.64
CA GLN A 11 0.27 -13.72 -8.33
C GLN A 11 0.87 -12.96 -9.52
N PRO A 12 1.60 -13.57 -10.48
CA PRO A 12 2.09 -12.83 -11.66
C PRO A 12 0.96 -12.18 -12.48
N GLY A 13 -0.17 -12.88 -12.61
CA GLY A 13 -1.37 -12.35 -13.26
C GLY A 13 -2.02 -11.23 -12.45
N CYS A 14 -2.09 -11.38 -11.12
CA CYS A 14 -2.58 -10.33 -10.22
C CYS A 14 -1.76 -9.04 -10.35
N TRP A 15 -0.42 -9.13 -10.36
CA TRP A 15 0.47 -7.98 -10.52
C TRP A 15 0.30 -7.28 -11.88
N THR A 16 0.14 -8.07 -12.96
CA THR A 16 -0.10 -7.51 -14.30
C THR A 16 -1.41 -6.69 -14.33
N ARG A 17 -2.48 -7.22 -13.73
CA ARG A 17 -3.76 -6.50 -13.62
C ARG A 17 -3.63 -5.24 -12.77
N ALA A 18 -3.00 -5.33 -11.60
CA ALA A 18 -2.79 -4.19 -10.72
C ALA A 18 -2.04 -3.04 -11.41
N ALA A 19 -1.00 -3.35 -12.20
CA ALA A 19 -0.27 -2.35 -12.97
C ALA A 19 -1.14 -1.68 -14.05
N ALA A 20 -1.99 -2.45 -14.73
CA ALA A 20 -2.91 -1.92 -15.74
C ALA A 20 -3.97 -0.98 -15.14
N GLU A 21 -4.47 -1.30 -13.93
CA GLU A 21 -5.49 -0.51 -13.24
C GLU A 21 -4.93 0.75 -12.56
N ALA A 22 -3.66 0.72 -12.13
CA ALA A 22 -3.04 1.79 -11.32
C ALA A 22 -3.19 3.20 -11.93
N ALA A 23 -3.04 3.34 -13.25
CA ALA A 23 -3.17 4.63 -13.92
C ALA A 23 -4.57 5.24 -13.77
N GLY A 24 -5.62 4.42 -13.74
CA GLY A 24 -7.01 4.86 -13.55
C GLY A 24 -7.27 5.41 -12.15
N HIS A 25 -6.45 5.04 -11.17
CA HIS A 25 -6.57 5.45 -9.77
C HIS A 25 -5.59 6.56 -9.36
N ALA A 26 -4.78 7.09 -10.29
CA ALA A 26 -3.77 8.10 -9.98
C ALA A 26 -4.32 9.33 -9.24
N ARG A 27 -5.56 9.75 -9.53
CA ARG A 27 -6.22 10.88 -8.86
C ARG A 27 -6.66 10.60 -7.41
N ALA A 28 -6.72 9.33 -7.01
CA ALA A 28 -7.02 8.93 -5.64
C ALA A 28 -5.76 8.79 -4.78
N LEU A 29 -4.58 8.89 -5.39
CA LEU A 29 -3.31 8.80 -4.68
C LEU A 29 -2.84 10.18 -4.21
N PRO A 30 -2.10 10.25 -3.08
CA PRO A 30 -1.51 11.50 -2.61
C PRO A 30 -0.57 12.13 -3.63
N ALA A 31 -0.53 13.46 -3.68
CA ALA A 31 0.42 14.19 -4.49
C ALA A 31 1.84 14.08 -3.90
N ALA A 32 2.84 14.36 -4.74
CA ALA A 32 4.23 14.43 -4.30
C ALA A 32 4.42 15.59 -3.30
N GLY A 33 5.11 15.30 -2.19
CA GLY A 33 5.36 16.24 -1.10
C GLY A 33 4.27 16.25 -0.01
N GLU A 34 3.12 15.61 -0.24
CA GLU A 34 2.10 15.49 0.79
C GLU A 34 2.56 14.57 1.93
N ARG A 35 2.28 15.00 3.17
CA ARG A 35 2.41 14.17 4.37
C ARG A 35 1.22 13.23 4.42
N VAL A 36 1.49 11.93 4.48
CA VAL A 36 0.46 10.89 4.35
C VAL A 36 0.53 9.95 5.55
N ALA A 37 -0.62 9.49 6.02
CA ALA A 37 -0.71 8.34 6.90
C ALA A 37 -1.46 7.20 6.19
N ILE A 38 -0.84 6.02 6.13
CA ILE A 38 -1.45 4.82 5.57
C ILE A 38 -1.77 3.87 6.72
N VAL A 39 -3.04 3.46 6.81
CA VAL A 39 -3.55 2.68 7.95
C VAL A 39 -4.07 1.34 7.47
N GLY A 40 -3.69 0.25 8.14
CA GLY A 40 -4.12 -1.10 7.78
C GLY A 40 -4.18 -2.07 8.96
N CYS A 41 -4.85 -3.22 8.80
CA CYS A 41 -4.89 -4.31 9.77
C CYS A 41 -4.33 -5.60 9.16
N GLY A 42 -3.70 -6.46 9.99
CA GLY A 42 -3.06 -7.69 9.51
C GLY A 42 -2.05 -7.43 8.40
N THR A 43 -2.07 -8.22 7.33
CA THR A 43 -1.17 -8.07 6.16
C THR A 43 -1.28 -6.69 5.49
N SER A 44 -2.43 -6.02 5.58
CA SER A 44 -2.57 -4.66 5.04
C SER A 44 -1.72 -3.64 5.78
N TYR A 45 -1.39 -3.85 7.06
CA TYR A 45 -0.41 -3.02 7.77
C TYR A 45 1.00 -3.20 7.17
N PHE A 46 1.40 -4.42 6.80
CA PHE A 46 2.68 -4.65 6.13
C PHE A 46 2.73 -3.97 4.76
N MET A 47 1.62 -3.95 4.03
CA MET A 47 1.51 -3.15 2.80
C MET A 47 1.63 -1.64 3.07
N ALA A 48 1.02 -1.12 4.14
CA ALA A 48 1.17 0.28 4.53
C ALA A 48 2.64 0.64 4.79
N GLN A 49 3.37 -0.23 5.50
CA GLN A 49 4.80 -0.06 5.75
C GLN A 49 5.62 -0.08 4.45
N ALA A 50 5.33 -1.02 3.54
CA ALA A 50 6.03 -1.12 2.26
C ALA A 50 5.81 0.14 1.38
N VAL A 51 4.58 0.64 1.32
CA VAL A 51 4.26 1.87 0.56
C VAL A 51 4.90 3.10 1.20
N ALA A 52 4.89 3.19 2.53
CA ALA A 52 5.55 4.29 3.25
C ALA A 52 7.05 4.35 2.93
N ALA A 53 7.74 3.22 3.08
CA ALA A 53 9.16 3.10 2.74
C ALA A 53 9.44 3.46 1.27
N LEU A 54 8.58 3.04 0.35
CA LEU A 54 8.72 3.37 -1.07
C LEU A 54 8.49 4.86 -1.37
N ARG A 55 7.42 5.48 -0.81
CA ARG A 55 7.15 6.92 -1.02
C ARG A 55 8.29 7.77 -0.48
N GLU A 56 8.75 7.50 0.73
CA GLU A 56 9.85 8.28 1.32
C GLU A 56 11.16 8.06 0.59
N GLY A 57 11.52 6.79 0.29
CA GLY A 57 12.73 6.45 -0.45
C GLY A 57 12.75 6.99 -1.88
N SER A 58 11.58 7.28 -2.47
CA SER A 58 11.45 7.92 -3.78
C SER A 58 11.27 9.45 -3.70
N GLY A 59 11.38 10.05 -2.52
CA GLY A 59 11.27 11.50 -2.33
C GLY A 59 9.85 12.04 -2.50
N GLN A 60 8.81 11.21 -2.39
CA GLN A 60 7.42 11.62 -2.55
C GLN A 60 6.78 12.24 -1.30
N GLY A 61 7.53 12.38 -0.21
CA GLY A 61 7.09 13.05 1.02
C GLY A 61 6.96 12.10 2.21
N GLU A 62 6.91 12.68 3.42
CA GLU A 62 6.76 11.96 4.69
C GLU A 62 5.52 11.05 4.66
N THR A 63 5.72 9.80 5.04
CA THR A 63 4.66 8.79 5.04
C THR A 63 4.72 7.94 6.29
N ASP A 64 3.74 8.11 7.17
CA ASP A 64 3.57 7.24 8.32
C ASP A 64 2.76 5.99 7.93
N ALA A 65 3.09 4.86 8.54
CA ALA A 65 2.31 3.63 8.45
C ALA A 65 1.84 3.20 9.85
N PHE A 66 0.53 2.95 10.01
CA PHE A 66 -0.05 2.56 11.29
C PHE A 66 -0.83 1.26 11.18
N ALA A 67 -0.67 0.41 12.20
CA ALA A 67 -1.68 -0.60 12.50
C ALA A 67 -2.98 0.12 12.90
N ALA A 68 -4.12 -0.34 12.39
CA ALA A 68 -5.39 0.35 12.56
C ALA A 68 -5.78 0.58 14.02
N SER A 69 -5.42 -0.33 14.93
CA SER A 69 -5.69 -0.17 16.37
C SER A 69 -4.85 0.92 17.04
N GLU A 70 -3.71 1.30 16.44
CA GLU A 70 -2.73 2.21 17.02
C GLU A 70 -2.71 3.59 16.33
N PHE A 71 -3.67 3.86 15.45
CA PHE A 71 -3.69 5.13 14.71
C PHE A 71 -3.86 6.33 15.67
N PRO A 72 -2.95 7.34 15.63
CA PRO A 72 -3.00 8.46 16.55
C PRO A 72 -3.97 9.54 16.06
N HIS A 73 -5.23 9.45 16.48
CA HIS A 73 -6.32 10.35 16.06
C HIS A 73 -6.12 11.84 16.39
N GLY A 74 -5.14 12.17 17.24
CA GLY A 74 -4.85 13.55 17.68
C GLY A 74 -3.61 14.18 17.03
N ARG A 75 -3.08 13.59 15.96
CA ARG A 75 -1.87 14.03 15.26
C ARG A 75 -2.18 14.70 13.92
#